data_AF-A0A3D2J719-F1
#
_entry.id   AF-A0A3D2J719-F1
#
_cell.length_a   1.000
_cell.length_b   1.000
_cell.length_c   1.000
_cell.angle_alpha   90.00
_cell.angle_beta   90.00
_cell.angle_gamma   90.00
#
_symmetry.space_group_name_H-M   'P 1'
#
loop_
_entity.id
_entity.type
_entity.pdbx_description
1 polymer ?
#
loop_
_entity_poly.entity_id
_entity_poly.type
_entity_poly.pdbx_seq_one_letter_code
_entity_poly.pdbx_strand_id
1 'polypeptide(L)'
;MLGGKLTQREREIIHHLLLDRGIAEYEIIDVINEGQELPGSIHDDEIELLSGVFATPTKAYMFWLGWQDGHYTSGEKTGFWKELSPSEWGLYNKQIIAAQRRLKEKALSAS
;
A
#
# COMPACT_ATOMS: atom_id res chain seq x y z
N MET A 1 -13.06 8.86 -8.07
CA MET A 1 -12.37 7.81 -8.86
C MET A 1 -11.49 7.06 -7.88
N LEU A 2 -11.53 5.74 -7.87
CA LEU A 2 -10.54 4.91 -7.18
C LEU A 2 -9.42 4.63 -8.21
N GLY A 3 -8.16 4.58 -7.77
CA GLY A 3 -7.04 4.20 -8.62
C GLY A 3 -6.11 5.33 -9.05
N GLY A 4 -5.41 5.95 -8.09
CA GLY A 4 -4.09 6.52 -8.38
C GLY A 4 -3.16 5.41 -8.91
N LYS A 5 -2.34 5.73 -9.92
CA LYS A 5 -1.39 4.78 -10.49
C LYS A 5 -0.03 4.99 -9.84
N LEU A 6 0.39 4.04 -9.01
CA LEU A 6 1.77 4.04 -8.51
C LEU A 6 2.77 3.92 -9.66
N THR A 7 3.79 4.76 -9.62
CA THR A 7 5.01 4.61 -10.41
C THR A 7 5.73 3.31 -10.03
N GLN A 8 6.68 2.86 -10.85
CA GLN A 8 7.47 1.67 -10.52
C GLN A 8 8.26 1.86 -9.21
N ARG A 9 8.88 3.02 -9.05
CA ARG A 9 9.67 3.36 -7.86
C ARG A 9 8.82 3.36 -6.58
N GLU A 10 7.63 3.94 -6.62
CA GLU A 10 6.72 3.93 -5.46
C GLU A 10 6.30 2.50 -5.08
N ARG A 11 6.09 1.61 -6.07
CA ARG A 11 5.84 0.19 -5.81
C ARG A 11 7.02 -0.48 -5.13
N GLU A 12 8.24 -0.20 -5.57
CA GLU A 12 9.47 -0.74 -4.97
C GLU A 12 9.67 -0.24 -3.54
N ILE A 13 9.40 1.04 -3.28
CA ILE A 13 9.44 1.61 -1.93
C ILE A 13 8.42 0.93 -1.02
N ILE A 14 7.16 0.82 -1.45
CA ILE A 14 6.11 0.12 -0.69
C ILE A 14 6.52 -1.34 -0.43
N HIS A 15 7.09 -2.00 -1.44
CA HIS A 15 7.57 -3.37 -1.31
C HIS A 15 8.65 -3.52 -0.24
N HIS A 16 9.68 -2.69 -0.27
CA HIS A 16 10.74 -2.72 0.74
C HIS A 16 10.21 -2.45 2.15
N LEU A 17 9.32 -1.46 2.30
CA LEU A 17 8.69 -1.17 3.58
C LEU A 17 7.84 -2.34 4.09
N LEU A 18 7.17 -3.09 3.21
CA LEU A 18 6.40 -4.26 3.58
C LEU A 18 7.30 -5.45 3.95
N LEU A 19 8.39 -5.65 3.21
CA LEU A 19 9.38 -6.68 3.51
C LEU A 19 10.04 -6.47 4.87
N ASP A 20 10.38 -5.23 5.23
CA ASP A 20 10.94 -4.90 6.55
C ASP A 20 9.99 -5.25 7.71
N ARG A 21 8.68 -5.39 7.41
CA ARG A 21 7.64 -5.81 8.35
C ARG A 21 7.33 -7.31 8.29
N GLY A 22 8.09 -8.08 7.50
CA GLY A 22 7.85 -9.51 7.27
C GLY A 22 6.64 -9.79 6.38
N ILE A 23 6.14 -8.81 5.63
CA ILE A 23 5.01 -8.95 4.71
C ILE A 23 5.56 -9.09 3.29
N ALA A 24 5.72 -10.33 2.84
CA ALA A 24 6.20 -10.63 1.49
C ALA A 24 5.06 -10.83 0.47
N GLU A 25 3.90 -11.31 0.93
CA GLU A 25 2.75 -11.59 0.07
C GLU A 25 1.62 -10.59 0.34
N TYR A 26 1.37 -9.74 -0.66
CA TYR A 26 0.32 -8.72 -0.59
C TYR A 26 -0.15 -8.32 -1.98
N GLU A 27 -1.30 -7.65 -2.02
CA GLU A 27 -1.84 -7.00 -3.22
C GLU A 27 -2.29 -5.58 -2.84
N ILE A 28 -1.86 -4.58 -3.61
CA ILE A 28 -2.31 -3.19 -3.44
C ILE A 28 -3.70 -3.07 -4.05
N ILE A 29 -4.68 -2.65 -3.23
CA ILE A 29 -6.10 -2.57 -3.58
C ILE A 29 -6.44 -1.21 -4.16
N ASP A 30 -5.97 -0.15 -3.51
CA ASP A 30 -6.17 1.22 -3.94
C ASP A 30 -5.04 2.12 -3.46
N VAL A 31 -4.84 3.20 -4.19
CA VAL A 31 -3.88 4.26 -3.88
C VAL A 31 -4.50 5.60 -4.23
N ILE A 32 -4.30 6.56 -3.34
CA ILE A 32 -4.74 7.93 -3.47
C ILE A 32 -3.51 8.82 -3.36
N ASN A 33 -3.35 9.71 -4.34
CA ASN A 33 -2.36 10.78 -4.28
C ASN A 33 -2.92 11.88 -3.38
N GLU A 34 -2.33 12.04 -2.20
CA GLU A 34 -2.78 13.00 -1.18
C GLU A 34 -1.92 14.28 -1.19
N GLY A 35 -0.75 14.23 -1.84
CA GLY A 35 0.22 15.31 -1.91
C GLY A 35 0.48 15.85 -3.31
N GLN A 36 1.52 16.66 -3.41
CA GLN A 36 2.03 17.18 -4.68
C GLN A 36 3.19 16.32 -5.20
N GLU A 37 3.64 16.64 -6.41
CA GLU A 37 4.93 16.14 -6.91
C GLU A 37 6.05 16.49 -5.93
N LEU A 38 6.93 15.52 -5.68
CA LEU A 38 8.02 15.62 -4.73
C LEU A 38 9.05 16.64 -5.25
N PRO A 39 9.26 17.78 -4.54
CA PRO A 39 10.16 18.82 -5.00
C PRO A 39 11.61 18.31 -5.14
N GLY A 40 12.19 18.49 -6.32
CA GLY A 40 13.57 18.08 -6.60
C GLY A 40 13.72 16.58 -6.88
N SER A 41 12.62 15.85 -7.06
CA SER A 41 12.70 14.49 -7.60
C SER A 41 13.27 14.49 -9.03
N ILE A 42 14.07 13.47 -9.32
CA ILE A 42 14.54 13.15 -10.68
C ILE A 42 13.61 12.16 -11.38
N HIS A 43 12.52 11.76 -10.73
CA HIS A 43 11.52 10.82 -11.23
C HIS A 43 10.22 11.56 -11.51
N ASP A 44 9.75 11.44 -12.75
CA ASP A 44 8.49 12.04 -13.17
C ASP A 44 7.33 11.51 -12.32
N ASP A 45 6.40 12.40 -11.97
CA ASP A 45 5.16 12.12 -11.22
C ASP A 45 5.36 11.50 -9.83
N GLU A 46 6.57 11.53 -9.24
CA GLU A 46 6.80 11.03 -7.88
C GLU A 46 6.06 11.90 -6.87
N ILE A 47 5.14 11.33 -6.09
CA ILE A 47 4.29 12.08 -5.17
C ILE A 47 4.86 12.05 -3.75
N GLU A 48 4.92 13.20 -3.09
CA GLU A 48 5.48 13.31 -1.73
C GLU A 48 4.63 12.59 -0.67
N LEU A 49 3.34 12.39 -0.95
CA LEU A 49 2.37 11.80 -0.03
C LEU A 49 1.32 10.94 -0.76
N LEU A 50 1.29 9.67 -0.41
CA LEU A 50 0.33 8.68 -0.93
C LEU A 50 -0.38 8.02 0.25
N SER A 51 -1.66 7.73 0.11
CA SER A 51 -2.40 6.84 1.00
C SER A 51 -2.95 5.66 0.21
N GLY A 52 -3.32 4.59 0.88
CA GLY A 52 -3.93 3.47 0.18
C GLY A 52 -4.31 2.31 1.07
N VAL A 53 -4.76 1.25 0.40
CA VAL A 53 -5.13 -0.02 1.04
C VAL A 53 -4.39 -1.15 0.36
N PHE A 54 -3.85 -2.08 1.14
CA PHE A 54 -3.36 -3.35 0.63
C PHE A 54 -3.95 -4.51 1.42
N ALA A 55 -4.03 -5.67 0.78
CA ALA A 55 -4.46 -6.92 1.39
C ALA A 55 -3.29 -7.90 1.44
N THR A 56 -3.17 -8.60 2.56
CA THR A 56 -2.37 -9.83 2.73
C THR A 56 -3.32 -11.03 2.61
N PRO A 57 -2.86 -12.30 2.65
CA PRO A 57 -3.78 -13.43 2.61
C PRO A 57 -4.87 -13.42 3.69
N THR A 58 -4.63 -12.82 4.86
CA THR A 58 -5.57 -12.91 6.01
C THR A 58 -6.06 -11.56 6.52
N LYS A 59 -5.37 -10.47 6.20
CA LYS A 59 -5.63 -9.14 6.75
C LYS A 59 -5.63 -8.08 5.67
N ALA A 60 -6.22 -6.93 5.95
CA ALA A 60 -6.13 -5.75 5.11
C ALA A 60 -5.64 -4.57 5.96
N TYR A 61 -4.91 -3.66 5.33
CA TYR A 61 -4.31 -2.52 6.00
C TYR A 61 -4.50 -1.27 5.19
N MET A 62 -4.76 -0.16 5.88
CA MET A 62 -4.57 1.17 5.35
C MET A 62 -3.13 1.60 5.63
N PHE A 63 -2.50 2.21 4.65
CA PHE A 63 -1.15 2.75 4.75
C PHE A 63 -1.09 4.19 4.27
N TRP A 64 -0.09 4.91 4.76
CA TRP A 64 0.36 6.18 4.23
C TRP A 64 1.85 6.06 3.90
N LEU A 65 2.26 6.64 2.78
CA LEU A 65 3.64 6.78 2.36
C LEU A 65 3.93 8.27 2.27
N GLY A 66 4.78 8.78 3.15
CA GLY A 66 5.12 10.20 3.21
C GLY A 66 6.62 10.42 3.10
N TRP A 67 7.04 11.37 2.29
CA TRP A 67 8.42 11.82 2.19
C TRP A 67 8.78 12.73 3.37
N GLN A 68 9.75 12.31 4.19
CA GLN A 68 10.23 13.05 5.35
C GLN A 68 11.75 12.85 5.48
N ASP A 69 12.48 13.91 5.82
CA ASP A 69 13.92 13.84 6.07
C ASP A 69 14.71 13.11 4.95
N GLY A 70 14.35 13.36 3.69
CA GLY A 70 15.07 12.82 2.52
C GLY A 70 14.79 11.35 2.18
N HIS A 71 13.77 10.74 2.77
CA HIS A 71 13.35 9.38 2.45
C HIS A 71 11.85 9.16 2.67
N TYR A 72 11.29 8.11 2.07
CA TYR A 72 9.91 7.72 2.33
C TYR A 72 9.76 6.93 3.62
N THR A 73 8.71 7.23 4.36
CA THR A 73 8.32 6.54 5.58
C THR A 73 6.87 6.08 5.49
N SER A 74 6.52 5.03 6.24
CA SER A 74 5.16 4.48 6.30
C SER A 74 4.20 5.28 7.21
N GLY A 75 4.57 6.50 7.62
CA GLY A 75 3.73 7.35 8.48
C GLY A 75 3.44 6.78 9.88
N GLU A 76 4.27 5.86 10.38
CA GLU A 76 4.04 5.17 11.66
C GLU A 76 4.10 6.08 12.89
N LYS A 77 5.00 7.07 12.92
CA LYS A 77 5.11 8.03 14.04
C LYS A 77 3.85 8.86 14.24
N THR A 78 2.99 8.91 13.23
CA THR A 78 1.74 9.66 13.20
C THR A 78 0.50 8.73 13.22
N GLY A 79 0.69 7.41 13.35
CA GLY A 79 -0.40 6.43 13.49
C GLY A 79 -1.09 6.00 12.19
N PHE A 80 -0.44 6.18 11.03
CA PHE A 80 -1.09 6.00 9.73
C PHE A 80 -0.94 4.60 9.10
N TRP A 81 -0.39 3.64 9.84
CA TRP A 81 -0.45 2.22 9.50
C TRP A 81 -1.51 1.52 10.34
N LYS A 82 -2.59 1.06 9.72
CA LYS A 82 -3.75 0.54 10.44
C LYS A 82 -4.30 -0.72 9.81
N GLU A 83 -4.40 -1.79 10.60
CA GLU A 83 -5.19 -2.97 10.22
C GLU A 83 -6.67 -2.61 10.17
N LEU A 84 -7.33 -2.95 9.06
CA LEU A 84 -8.76 -2.68 8.85
C LEU A 84 -9.58 -3.89 9.28
N SER A 85 -10.49 -3.69 10.23
CA SER A 85 -11.51 -4.68 10.56
C SER A 85 -12.50 -4.84 9.38
N PRO A 86 -13.19 -5.99 9.25
CA PRO A 86 -14.18 -6.20 8.18
C PRO A 86 -15.28 -5.12 8.12
N SER A 87 -15.67 -4.56 9.27
CA SER A 87 -16.61 -3.42 9.34
C SER A 87 -16.06 -2.13 8.73
N GLU A 88 -14.74 -1.98 8.66
CA GLU A 88 -14.06 -0.78 8.14
C GLU A 88 -13.69 -0.92 6.66
N TRP A 89 -13.85 -2.10 6.05
CA TRP A 89 -13.50 -2.32 4.64
C TRP A 89 -14.31 -1.45 3.68
N GLY A 90 -15.53 -1.08 4.06
CA GLY A 90 -16.38 -0.15 3.33
C GLY A 90 -16.45 -0.49 1.83
N LEU A 91 -15.99 0.45 1.00
CA LEU A 91 -16.01 0.36 -0.47
C LEU A 91 -15.01 -0.66 -1.05
N TYR A 92 -14.00 -1.08 -0.28
CA TYR A 92 -12.94 -1.99 -0.73
C TYR A 92 -13.24 -3.46 -0.47
N ASN A 93 -14.37 -3.77 0.19
CA ASN A 93 -14.68 -5.11 0.68
C ASN A 93 -14.53 -6.19 -0.41
N LYS A 94 -15.14 -5.98 -1.59
CA LYS A 94 -15.08 -6.96 -2.69
C LYS A 94 -13.66 -7.18 -3.19
N GLN A 95 -12.87 -6.12 -3.31
CA GLN A 95 -11.49 -6.15 -3.79
C GLN A 95 -10.58 -6.83 -2.77
N ILE A 96 -10.74 -6.53 -1.47
CA ILE A 96 -10.00 -7.18 -0.38
C ILE A 96 -10.28 -8.70 -0.38
N ILE A 97 -11.55 -9.11 -0.44
CA ILE A 97 -11.91 -10.54 -0.47
C ILE A 97 -11.29 -11.22 -1.70
N ALA A 98 -11.39 -10.59 -2.88
CA ALA A 98 -10.87 -11.15 -4.11
C ALA A 98 -9.34 -11.28 -4.08
N ALA A 99 -8.63 -10.27 -3.58
CA ALA A 99 -7.18 -10.29 -3.40
C ALA A 99 -6.75 -11.37 -2.41
N GLN A 100 -7.40 -11.45 -1.25
CA GLN A 100 -7.15 -12.48 -0.24
C GLN A 100 -7.31 -13.89 -0.81
N ARG A 101 -8.35 -14.11 -1.62
CA ARG A 101 -8.56 -15.39 -2.29
C ARG A 101 -7.42 -15.73 -3.26
N ARG A 102 -7.04 -14.80 -4.14
CA ARG A 102 -5.92 -14.99 -5.08
C ARG A 102 -4.61 -15.29 -4.37
N LEU A 103 -4.29 -14.55 -3.33
CA LEU A 103 -3.07 -14.73 -2.55
C LEU A 103 -3.03 -16.11 -1.86
N LYS A 104 -4.16 -16.58 -1.32
CA LYS A 104 -4.27 -17.94 -0.76
C LYS A 104 -4.12 -19.03 -1.82
N GLU A 105 -4.79 -18.88 -2.96
CA GLU A 105 -4.69 -19.84 -4.07
C GLU A 105 -3.26 -19.93 -4.61
N LYS A 106 -2.57 -18.78 -4.74
CA LYS A 106 -1.15 -18.72 -5.12
C LYS A 106 -0.27 -19.48 -4.11
N ALA A 107 -0.44 -19.23 -2.82
CA ALA A 107 0.33 -19.92 -1.77
C ALA A 107 0.12 -21.43 -1.78
N LEU A 108 -1.11 -21.89 -2.01
CA LEU A 108 -1.45 -23.31 -2.12
C LEU A 108 -0.85 -23.96 -3.37
N SER A 109 -0.76 -23.22 -4.48
CA SER A 109 -0.17 -23.74 -5.74
C SER A 109 1.35 -23.81 -5.73
N ALA A 110 2.00 -23.12 -4.79
CA ALA A 110 3.46 -23.10 -4.63
C ALA A 110 3.98 -24.13 -3.60
N SER A 111 3.07 -24.89 -2.98
CA SER A 111 3.36 -25.96 -2.00
C SER A 111 3.24 -27.33 -2.66
#